data_AF-A0A355FND6-F1
#
_entry.id   AF-A0A355FND6-F1
#
_cell.length_a   1.000
_cell.length_b   1.000
_cell.length_c   1.000
_cell.angle_alpha   90.00
_cell.angle_beta   90.00
_cell.angle_gamma   90.00
#
_symmetry.space_group_name_H-M   'P 1'
#
loop_
_entity.id
_entity.type
_entity.pdbx_description
1 polymer ?
#
loop_
_entity_poly.entity_id
_entity_poly.type
_entity_poly.pdbx_seq_one_letter_code
_entity_poly.pdbx_strand_id
1 'polypeptide(L)'
;MSLKGTRTEKNILTAFAGESQARNRYTFFAGQARKEGFVEIAAIFEETANQEKEHAKRLFKMLEGGEVQIQAGFPAGKIGTTAENLEASAGGENFEWTQMYPEYAQIAREEGFEEIAKVMEAIAVSEKNHERRFKDRLANIEAGTVFKKSESIHWFCQNCGYI
;
A
#
# COMPACT_ATOMS: atom_id res chain seq x y z
N MET A 1 -23.39 -7.27 16.80
CA MET A 1 -24.00 -6.16 16.04
C MET A 1 -23.74 -6.42 14.57
N SER A 2 -24.70 -6.09 13.69
CA SER A 2 -24.53 -6.23 12.23
C SER A 2 -23.91 -4.94 11.68
N LEU A 3 -23.07 -5.08 10.64
CA LEU A 3 -22.49 -3.95 9.90
C LEU A 3 -23.48 -3.27 8.96
N LYS A 4 -24.57 -3.94 8.56
CA LYS A 4 -25.44 -3.46 7.49
C LYS A 4 -26.01 -2.07 7.77
N GLY A 5 -25.79 -1.14 6.83
CA GLY A 5 -26.29 0.23 6.88
C GLY A 5 -25.44 1.19 7.71
N THR A 6 -24.32 0.73 8.29
CA THR A 6 -23.43 1.56 9.11
C THR A 6 -22.44 2.35 8.24
N ARG A 7 -21.78 3.37 8.83
CA ARG A 7 -20.67 4.04 8.16
C ARG A 7 -19.47 3.11 8.07
N THR A 8 -19.25 2.27 9.08
CA THR A 8 -18.18 1.26 9.11
C THR A 8 -18.26 0.30 7.93
N GLU A 9 -19.45 -0.17 7.54
CA GLU A 9 -19.62 -1.02 6.33
C GLU A 9 -19.12 -0.31 5.06
N LYS A 10 -19.51 0.95 4.86
CA LYS A 10 -19.07 1.75 3.71
C LYS A 10 -17.58 2.03 3.75
N ASN A 11 -17.01 2.26 4.92
CA ASN A 11 -15.58 2.50 5.11
C ASN A 11 -14.77 1.24 4.78
N ILE A 12 -15.21 0.06 5.25
CA ILE A 12 -14.59 -1.23 4.90
C ILE A 12 -14.62 -1.44 3.39
N LEU A 13 -15.75 -1.20 2.73
CA LEU A 13 -15.86 -1.38 1.29
C LEU A 13 -15.03 -0.36 0.51
N THR A 14 -14.95 0.88 0.99
CA THR A 14 -14.10 1.93 0.41
C THR A 14 -12.62 1.57 0.53
N ALA A 15 -12.17 1.13 1.71
CA ALA A 15 -10.81 0.66 1.92
C ALA A 15 -10.50 -0.56 1.03
N PHE A 16 -11.39 -1.56 0.98
CA PHE A 16 -11.25 -2.71 0.08
C PHE A 16 -11.09 -2.29 -1.39
N ALA A 17 -11.86 -1.29 -1.85
CA ALA A 17 -11.74 -0.76 -3.20
C ALA A 17 -10.39 -0.04 -3.43
N GLY A 18 -9.91 0.73 -2.44
CA GLY A 18 -8.60 1.39 -2.46
C GLY A 18 -7.46 0.38 -2.55
N GLU A 19 -7.43 -0.57 -1.62
CA GLU A 19 -6.44 -1.66 -1.52
C GLU A 19 -6.38 -2.52 -2.79
N SER A 20 -7.55 -2.86 -3.34
CA SER A 20 -7.64 -3.63 -4.59
C SER A 20 -7.02 -2.88 -5.77
N GLN A 21 -7.16 -1.55 -5.80
CA GLN A 21 -6.54 -0.70 -6.81
C GLN A 21 -5.04 -0.50 -6.53
N ALA A 22 -4.64 -0.34 -5.27
CA ALA A 22 -3.24 -0.21 -4.84
C ALA A 22 -2.41 -1.43 -5.28
N ARG A 23 -2.89 -2.65 -4.99
CA ARG A 23 -2.32 -3.90 -5.49
C ARG A 23 -2.02 -3.86 -6.99
N ASN A 24 -3.00 -3.45 -7.80
CA ASN A 24 -2.85 -3.41 -9.25
C ASN A 24 -1.80 -2.36 -9.67
N ARG A 25 -1.87 -1.14 -9.11
CA ARG A 25 -0.88 -0.09 -9.38
C ARG A 25 0.53 -0.55 -9.04
N TYR A 26 0.74 -1.12 -7.85
CA TYR A 26 2.04 -1.61 -7.41
C TYR A 26 2.56 -2.74 -8.31
N THR A 27 1.69 -3.65 -8.75
CA THR A 27 2.07 -4.66 -9.75
C THR A 27 2.52 -4.04 -11.08
N PHE A 28 1.84 -2.98 -11.54
CA PHE A 28 2.22 -2.26 -12.76
C PHE A 28 3.55 -1.52 -12.59
N PHE A 29 3.74 -0.87 -11.44
CA PHE A 29 4.95 -0.13 -11.10
C PHE A 29 6.16 -1.06 -10.95
N ALA A 30 5.98 -2.27 -10.43
CA ALA A 30 7.01 -3.31 -10.44
C ALA A 30 7.46 -3.63 -11.87
N GLY A 31 6.51 -3.78 -12.79
CA GLY A 31 6.80 -4.01 -14.21
C GLY A 31 7.61 -2.87 -14.82
N GLN A 32 7.33 -1.62 -14.44
CA GLN A 32 8.09 -0.46 -14.89
C GLN A 32 9.50 -0.42 -14.27
N ALA A 33 9.62 -0.64 -12.96
CA ALA A 33 10.91 -0.72 -12.27
C ALA A 33 11.84 -1.78 -12.89
N ARG A 34 11.28 -2.92 -13.29
CA ARG A 34 12.02 -3.97 -13.98
C ARG A 34 12.54 -3.53 -15.34
N LYS A 35 11.76 -2.77 -16.12
CA LYS A 35 12.18 -2.20 -17.42
C LYS A 35 13.31 -1.19 -17.27
N GLU A 36 13.31 -0.45 -16.17
CA GLU A 36 14.36 0.55 -15.84
C GLU A 36 15.59 -0.09 -15.17
N GLY A 37 15.61 -1.42 -14.98
CA GLY A 37 16.75 -2.15 -14.41
C GLY A 37 16.78 -2.22 -12.88
N PHE A 38 15.75 -1.73 -12.20
CA PHE A 38 15.64 -1.72 -10.74
C PHE A 38 14.96 -2.99 -10.22
N VAL A 39 15.66 -4.14 -10.29
CA VAL A 39 15.12 -5.44 -9.90
C VAL A 39 14.73 -5.50 -8.42
N GLU A 40 15.51 -4.88 -7.52
CA GLU A 40 15.17 -4.83 -6.09
C GLU A 40 13.88 -4.03 -5.86
N ILE A 41 13.77 -2.87 -6.49
CA ILE A 41 12.58 -2.01 -6.37
C ILE A 41 11.35 -2.69 -6.96
N ALA A 42 11.50 -3.42 -8.06
CA ALA A 42 10.43 -4.23 -8.64
C ALA A 42 9.93 -5.30 -7.65
N ALA A 43 10.84 -6.00 -6.98
CA ALA A 43 10.49 -6.99 -5.97
C ALA A 43 9.80 -6.34 -4.75
N ILE A 44 10.22 -5.14 -4.34
CA ILE A 44 9.56 -4.38 -3.27
C ILE A 44 8.13 -4.03 -3.65
N PHE A 45 7.88 -3.53 -4.86
CA PHE A 45 6.52 -3.28 -5.34
C PHE A 45 5.66 -4.55 -5.42
N GLU A 46 6.22 -5.67 -5.89
CA GLU A 46 5.52 -6.96 -5.93
C GLU A 46 5.18 -7.49 -4.54
N GLU A 47 6.08 -7.34 -3.57
CA GLU A 47 5.82 -7.71 -2.18
C GLU A 47 4.71 -6.84 -1.58
N THR A 48 4.79 -5.52 -1.73
CA THR A 48 3.78 -4.60 -1.22
C THR A 48 2.42 -4.85 -1.88
N ALA A 49 2.36 -5.11 -3.20
CA ALA A 49 1.13 -5.53 -3.86
C ALA A 49 0.52 -6.81 -3.26
N ASN A 50 1.35 -7.76 -2.82
CA ASN A 50 0.89 -8.97 -2.15
C ASN A 50 0.42 -8.72 -0.72
N GLN A 51 0.97 -7.71 -0.05
CA GLN A 51 0.53 -7.26 1.28
C GLN A 51 -0.83 -6.56 1.19
N GLU A 52 -1.04 -5.67 0.22
CA GLU A 52 -2.35 -5.02 -0.03
C GLU A 52 -3.44 -6.03 -0.37
N LYS A 53 -3.08 -7.08 -1.10
CA LYS A 53 -3.99 -8.21 -1.36
C LYS A 53 -4.45 -8.86 -0.04
N GLU A 54 -3.58 -9.00 0.96
CA GLU A 54 -3.97 -9.57 2.27
C GLU A 54 -4.71 -8.54 3.14
N HIS A 55 -4.40 -7.24 3.07
CA HIS A 55 -5.20 -6.17 3.70
C HIS A 55 -6.64 -6.17 3.15
N ALA A 56 -6.78 -6.10 1.82
CA ALA A 56 -8.06 -6.19 1.11
C ALA A 56 -8.83 -7.45 1.52
N LYS A 57 -8.17 -8.61 1.58
CA LYS A 57 -8.80 -9.87 1.97
C LYS A 57 -9.29 -9.84 3.41
N ARG A 58 -8.52 -9.26 4.35
CA ARG A 58 -8.95 -9.13 5.75
C ARG A 58 -10.18 -8.25 5.87
N LEU A 59 -10.20 -7.11 5.17
CA LEU A 59 -11.35 -6.19 5.12
C LEU A 59 -12.58 -6.86 4.49
N PHE A 60 -12.41 -7.50 3.33
CA PHE A 60 -13.50 -8.13 2.60
C PHE A 60 -14.19 -9.23 3.42
N LYS A 61 -13.44 -9.99 4.22
CA LYS A 61 -13.99 -11.02 5.12
C LYS A 61 -14.88 -10.47 6.24
N MET A 62 -14.85 -9.16 6.51
CA MET A 62 -15.72 -8.54 7.52
C MET A 62 -17.11 -8.22 6.97
N LEU A 63 -17.27 -8.07 5.65
CA LEU A 63 -18.54 -7.71 5.03
C LEU A 63 -19.55 -8.86 5.10
N GLU A 64 -20.82 -8.52 5.28
CA GLU A 64 -21.93 -9.47 5.47
C GLU A 64 -22.70 -9.80 4.17
N GLY A 65 -22.16 -9.37 3.03
CA GLY A 65 -22.72 -9.60 1.69
C GLY A 65 -23.86 -8.65 1.29
N GLY A 66 -24.14 -8.61 -0.01
CA GLY A 66 -25.06 -7.66 -0.64
C GLY A 66 -24.31 -6.59 -1.45
N GLU A 67 -25.06 -5.63 -1.99
CA GLU A 67 -24.50 -4.48 -2.71
C GLU A 67 -24.57 -3.23 -1.84
N VAL A 68 -23.44 -2.55 -1.71
CA VAL A 68 -23.32 -1.29 -0.95
C VAL A 68 -22.73 -0.24 -1.88
N GLN A 69 -23.39 0.91 -1.97
CA GLN A 69 -22.89 2.03 -2.75
C GLN A 69 -21.86 2.84 -1.95
N ILE A 70 -20.72 3.10 -2.56
CA ILE A 70 -19.64 3.96 -2.04
C ILE A 70 -19.40 5.13 -2.99
N GLN A 71 -18.88 6.23 -2.46
CA GLN A 71 -18.40 7.38 -3.22
C GLN A 71 -17.01 7.74 -2.72
N ALA A 72 -16.01 7.59 -3.59
CA ALA A 72 -14.62 7.87 -3.26
C ALA A 72 -13.86 8.36 -4.50
N GLY A 73 -12.86 9.23 -4.28
CA GLY A 73 -11.89 9.60 -5.31
C GLY A 73 -10.73 8.62 -5.32
N PHE A 74 -10.24 8.26 -6.51
CA PHE A 74 -9.09 7.37 -6.66
C PHE A 74 -8.08 7.94 -7.66
N PRO A 75 -6.80 7.53 -7.58
CA PRO A 75 -5.81 7.90 -8.59
C PRO A 75 -6.21 7.44 -10.00
N ALA A 76 -6.46 8.39 -10.89
CA ALA A 76 -6.85 8.15 -12.28
C ALA A 76 -5.62 7.93 -13.18
N GLY A 77 -4.77 6.95 -12.83
CA GLY A 77 -3.45 6.80 -13.45
C GLY A 77 -2.48 7.92 -13.07
N LYS A 78 -1.27 7.98 -13.62
CA LYS A 78 -0.66 7.21 -14.73
C LYS A 78 0.45 6.26 -14.23
N ILE A 79 1.00 5.45 -15.13
CA ILE A 79 2.31 4.80 -14.93
C ILE A 79 3.38 5.77 -15.45
N GLY A 80 4.22 6.28 -14.56
CA GLY A 80 5.37 7.14 -14.88
C GLY A 80 6.69 6.37 -14.81
N THR A 81 7.79 7.09 -14.62
CA THR A 81 9.12 6.54 -14.26
C THR A 81 9.08 5.86 -12.89
N THR A 82 10.07 5.02 -12.57
CA THR A 82 10.14 4.38 -11.23
C THR A 82 10.17 5.40 -10.10
N ALA A 83 10.86 6.53 -10.27
CA ALA A 83 10.89 7.61 -9.28
C ALA A 83 9.50 8.23 -9.07
N GLU A 84 8.83 8.64 -10.15
CA GLU A 84 7.45 9.19 -10.08
C GLU A 84 6.48 8.19 -9.45
N ASN A 85 6.62 6.89 -9.77
CA ASN A 85 5.76 5.85 -9.22
C ASN A 85 6.02 5.61 -7.71
N LEU A 86 7.28 5.66 -7.25
CA LEU A 86 7.62 5.57 -5.83
C LEU A 86 7.09 6.77 -5.04
N GLU A 87 7.22 7.98 -5.59
CA GLU A 87 6.68 9.20 -4.99
C GLU A 87 5.15 9.12 -4.87
N ALA A 88 4.46 8.77 -5.95
CA ALA A 88 3.01 8.62 -5.95
C ALA A 88 2.54 7.52 -4.97
N SER A 89 3.27 6.41 -4.88
CA SER A 89 2.97 5.33 -3.95
C SER A 89 3.15 5.78 -2.51
N ALA A 90 4.29 6.42 -2.18
CA ALA A 90 4.52 6.99 -0.86
C ALA A 90 3.45 8.03 -0.46
N GLY A 91 2.98 8.85 -1.41
CA GLY A 91 1.88 9.79 -1.18
C GLY A 91 0.54 9.10 -0.88
N GLY A 92 0.23 8.01 -1.58
CA GLY A 92 -0.93 7.17 -1.31
C GLY A 92 -0.88 6.54 0.08
N GLU A 93 0.22 5.84 0.38
CA GLU A 93 0.46 5.23 1.70
C GLU A 93 0.35 6.26 2.83
N ASN A 94 0.94 7.45 2.64
CA ASN A 94 0.88 8.54 3.62
C ASN A 94 -0.56 8.93 3.96
N PHE A 95 -1.39 9.15 2.94
CA PHE A 95 -2.79 9.48 3.13
C PHE A 95 -3.53 8.37 3.89
N GLU A 96 -3.24 7.11 3.57
CA GLU A 96 -3.89 5.96 4.18
C GLU A 96 -3.59 5.86 5.69
N TRP A 97 -2.32 5.91 6.09
CA TRP A 97 -1.98 5.74 7.51
C TRP A 97 -2.15 7.01 8.37
N THR A 98 -2.11 8.21 7.77
CA THR A 98 -2.27 9.47 8.53
C THR A 98 -3.71 9.94 8.63
N GLN A 99 -4.55 9.61 7.65
CA GLN A 99 -5.91 10.15 7.54
C GLN A 99 -6.96 9.04 7.44
N MET A 100 -6.94 8.27 6.34
CA MET A 100 -8.04 7.35 6.01
C MET A 100 -8.26 6.28 7.09
N TYR A 101 -7.25 5.48 7.42
CA TYR A 101 -7.39 4.40 8.39
C TYR A 101 -7.63 4.89 9.83
N PRO A 102 -6.95 5.95 10.32
CA PRO A 102 -7.28 6.56 11.60
C PRO A 102 -8.74 7.03 11.70
N GLU A 103 -9.25 7.71 10.67
CA GLU A 103 -10.65 8.16 10.62
C GLU A 103 -11.61 6.96 10.62
N TYR A 104 -11.33 5.94 9.80
CA TYR A 104 -12.19 4.75 9.72
C TYR A 104 -12.20 3.98 11.03
N ALA A 105 -11.05 3.86 11.72
CA ALA A 105 -10.96 3.21 13.01
C ALA A 105 -11.73 3.98 14.09
N GLN A 106 -11.67 5.31 14.08
CA GLN A 106 -12.47 6.15 14.97
C GLN A 106 -13.98 5.91 14.76
N ILE A 107 -14.45 5.96 13.52
CA ILE A 107 -15.86 5.71 13.19
C ILE A 107 -16.30 4.30 13.61
N ALA A 108 -15.45 3.30 13.38
CA ALA A 108 -15.72 1.93 13.83
C ALA A 108 -15.89 1.84 15.34
N ARG A 109 -15.06 2.55 16.12
CA ARG A 109 -15.23 2.65 17.58
C ARG A 109 -16.50 3.35 18.01
N GLU A 110 -16.83 4.48 17.39
CA GLU A 110 -18.06 5.22 17.66
C GLU A 110 -19.31 4.36 17.42
N GLU A 111 -19.27 3.47 16.43
CA GLU A 111 -20.36 2.54 16.09
C GLU A 111 -20.29 1.20 16.85
N GLY A 112 -19.32 1.03 17.76
CA GLY A 112 -19.21 -0.15 18.62
C GLY A 112 -18.49 -1.36 18.00
N PHE A 113 -17.74 -1.16 16.91
CA PHE A 113 -16.96 -2.17 16.21
C PHE A 113 -15.46 -2.12 16.58
N GLU A 114 -15.15 -2.29 17.85
CA GLU A 114 -13.78 -2.20 18.39
C GLU A 114 -12.78 -3.11 17.66
N GLU A 115 -13.17 -4.35 17.33
CA GLU A 115 -12.27 -5.29 16.64
C GLU A 115 -11.97 -4.87 15.18
N ILE A 116 -12.88 -4.14 14.54
CA ILE A 116 -12.65 -3.60 13.20
C ILE A 116 -11.71 -2.40 13.28
N ALA A 117 -11.90 -1.53 14.28
CA ALA A 117 -11.03 -0.40 14.54
C ALA A 117 -9.58 -0.83 14.74
N LYS A 118 -9.35 -1.85 15.58
CA LYS A 118 -8.00 -2.42 15.80
C LYS A 118 -7.38 -2.97 14.52
N VAL A 119 -8.17 -3.57 13.63
CA VAL A 119 -7.65 -4.06 12.36
C VAL A 119 -7.26 -2.90 11.45
N MET A 120 -8.08 -1.85 11.36
CA MET A 120 -7.76 -0.65 10.58
C MET A 120 -6.48 0.03 11.09
N GLU A 121 -6.30 0.11 12.41
CA GLU A 121 -5.06 0.63 13.01
C GLU A 121 -3.85 -0.26 12.72
N ALA A 122 -4.01 -1.58 12.77
CA ALA A 122 -2.94 -2.51 12.45
C ALA A 122 -2.52 -2.41 10.98
N ILE A 123 -3.48 -2.21 10.06
CA ILE A 123 -3.21 -1.97 8.64
C ILE A 123 -2.44 -0.64 8.47
N ALA A 124 -2.86 0.43 9.15
CA ALA A 124 -2.15 1.71 9.12
C ALA A 124 -0.66 1.60 9.54
N VAL A 125 -0.32 0.69 10.46
CA VAL A 125 1.07 0.42 10.84
C VAL A 125 1.87 -0.18 9.67
N SER A 126 1.27 -1.08 8.90
CA SER A 126 1.88 -1.65 7.67
C SER A 126 2.10 -0.56 6.62
N GLU A 127 1.10 0.27 6.35
CA GLU A 127 1.15 1.33 5.34
C GLU A 127 2.23 2.37 5.64
N LYS A 128 2.41 2.70 6.92
CA LYS A 128 3.53 3.55 7.35
C LYS A 128 4.89 2.95 7.01
N ASN A 129 5.02 1.63 7.09
CA ASN A 129 6.25 0.95 6.68
C ASN A 129 6.38 0.85 5.16
N HIS A 130 5.29 0.71 4.41
CA HIS A 130 5.29 0.80 2.95
C HIS A 130 5.76 2.18 2.48
N GLU A 131 5.20 3.27 3.04
CA GLU A 131 5.65 4.64 2.75
C GLU A 131 7.15 4.79 2.98
N ARG A 132 7.64 4.39 4.16
CA ARG A 132 9.06 4.49 4.50
C ARG A 132 9.91 3.75 3.47
N ARG A 133 9.53 2.52 3.13
CA ARG A 133 10.23 1.71 2.14
C ARG A 133 10.28 2.41 0.78
N PHE A 134 9.18 2.98 0.31
CA PHE A 134 9.14 3.69 -0.97
C PHE A 134 10.00 4.94 -0.96
N LYS A 135 9.94 5.75 0.11
CA LYS A 135 10.80 6.94 0.28
C LYS A 135 12.28 6.59 0.30
N ASP A 136 12.66 5.50 0.99
CA ASP A 136 14.06 5.04 1.03
C ASP A 136 14.59 4.69 -0.38
N ARG A 137 13.76 4.07 -1.24
CA ARG A 137 14.15 3.73 -2.62
C ARG A 137 14.17 4.95 -3.53
N LEU A 138 13.21 5.86 -3.37
CA LEU A 138 13.16 7.11 -4.10
C LEU A 138 14.44 7.92 -3.83
N ALA A 139 14.81 8.09 -2.56
CA ALA A 139 16.03 8.78 -2.17
C ALA A 139 17.29 8.14 -2.78
N ASN A 140 17.35 6.80 -2.86
CA ASN A 140 18.47 6.11 -3.52
C ASN A 140 18.54 6.39 -5.03
N ILE A 141 17.40 6.47 -5.72
CA ILE A 141 17.34 6.82 -7.15
C ILE A 141 17.81 8.26 -7.35
N GLU A 142 17.26 9.21 -6.60
CA GLU A 142 17.57 10.63 -6.71
C GLU A 142 19.05 10.92 -6.42
N ALA A 143 19.63 10.22 -5.43
CA ALA A 143 21.05 10.34 -5.10
C ALA A 143 21.97 9.55 -6.05
N GLY A 144 21.43 8.75 -6.98
CA GLY A 144 22.23 7.87 -7.85
C GLY A 144 22.99 6.78 -7.08
N THR A 145 22.47 6.35 -5.93
CA THR A 145 23.14 5.40 -5.02
C THR A 145 22.51 4.02 -4.99
N VAL A 146 21.64 3.69 -5.96
CA VAL A 146 21.01 2.36 -6.07
C VAL A 146 22.06 1.26 -6.23
N PHE A 147 23.08 1.48 -7.05
CA PHE A 147 24.14 0.51 -7.35
C PHE A 147 25.55 1.01 -6.97
N LYS A 148 25.64 2.04 -6.13
CA LYS A 148 26.90 2.64 -5.67
C LYS A 148 26.72 3.18 -4.26
N LYS A 149 27.66 2.90 -3.37
CA LYS A 149 27.72 3.47 -2.02
C LYS A 149 29.06 4.18 -1.81
N SER A 150 29.10 5.07 -0.81
CA SER A 150 30.29 5.84 -0.44
C SER A 150 31.38 4.97 0.18
N GLU A 151 30.97 3.89 0.87
CA GLU A 151 31.85 2.93 1.51
C GLU A 151 31.73 1.57 0.82
N SER A 152 32.76 0.73 1.01
CA SER A 152 32.74 -0.64 0.53
C SER A 152 31.72 -1.45 1.32
N ILE A 153 30.77 -2.07 0.61
CA ILE A 153 29.74 -2.91 1.18
C ILE A 153 29.63 -4.21 0.38
N HIS A 154 29.04 -5.23 1.00
CA HIS A 154 28.65 -6.45 0.31
C HIS A 154 27.33 -6.23 -0.42
N TRP A 155 27.28 -6.64 -1.68
CA TRP A 155 26.05 -6.73 -2.45
C TRP A 155 25.68 -8.20 -2.57
N PHE A 156 24.41 -8.50 -2.83
CA PHE A 156 24.05 -9.86 -3.22
C PHE A 156 23.21 -9.82 -4.49
N CYS A 157 23.48 -10.77 -5.40
CA CYS A 157 22.71 -10.91 -6.61
C CYS A 157 21.36 -11.57 -6.29
N GLN A 158 20.25 -10.86 -6.50
CA GLN A 158 18.90 -11.42 -6.27
C GLN A 158 18.56 -12.61 -7.19
N ASN A 159 19.31 -12.83 -8.27
CA ASN A 159 19.09 -13.95 -9.19
C ASN A 159 19.76 -15.25 -8.71
N CYS A 160 20.99 -15.20 -8.20
CA CYS A 160 21.77 -16.40 -7.88
C CYS A 160 22.43 -16.42 -6.49
N GLY A 161 22.32 -15.34 -5.72
CA GLY A 161 22.88 -15.24 -4.37
C GLY A 161 24.40 -14.99 -4.30
N TYR A 162 25.08 -14.73 -5.44
CA TYR A 162 26.48 -14.32 -5.43
C TYR A 162 26.68 -13.04 -4.61
N ILE A 163 27.74 -13.00 -3.79
CA ILE A 163 28.15 -11.88 -2.95
C ILE A 163 29.49 -11.33 -3.45
#